data_AF-A0A369KSS2-F1
#
_entry.id   AF-A0A369KSS2-F1
#
_cell.length_a   1.000
_cell.length_b   1.000
_cell.length_c   1.000
_cell.angle_alpha   90.00
_cell.angle_beta   90.00
_cell.angle_gamma   90.00
#
_symmetry.space_group_name_H-M   'P 1'
#
loop_
_entity.id
_entity.type
_entity.pdbx_description
1 polymer ?
#
loop_
_entity_poly.entity_id
_entity_poly.type
_entity_poly.pdbx_seq_one_letter_code
_entity_poly.pdbx_strand_id
1 'polypeptide(L)'
;MKFPKFVHTISGWIQPDGKWHPSDEWWHISAIYELKELGCPYLQDTVTKKILQEGDEIKIKKHISDIGFIKISRAQVDGNISNIAQLFALQNLLSLCNPDEEIGILGNNGVLKNIRIARIMKLKNPGILSKIKKEGLNNT
;
A
#
# COMPACT_ATOMS: atom_id res chain seq x y z
N MET A 1 -13.54 17.31 -4.62
CA MET A 1 -13.20 16.04 -3.93
C MET A 1 -13.32 16.25 -2.43
N LYS A 2 -14.05 15.39 -1.71
CA LYS A 2 -14.02 15.38 -0.23
C LYS A 2 -12.82 14.55 0.20
N PHE A 3 -11.95 15.09 1.05
CA PHE A 3 -10.85 14.34 1.62
C PHE A 3 -11.39 13.25 2.56
N PRO A 4 -10.79 12.04 2.57
CA PRO A 4 -11.14 10.99 3.51
C PRO A 4 -11.00 11.50 4.95
N LYS A 5 -11.89 11.07 5.85
CA LYS A 5 -11.87 11.42 7.29
C LYS A 5 -11.58 10.24 8.21
N PHE A 6 -11.65 9.02 7.67
CA PHE A 6 -11.48 7.78 8.41
C PHE A 6 -10.62 6.80 7.63
N VAL A 7 -9.86 5.92 8.30
CA VAL A 7 -8.96 4.95 7.63
C VAL A 7 -9.71 4.08 6.63
N HIS A 8 -10.90 3.61 7.00
CA HIS A 8 -11.71 2.73 6.15
C HIS A 8 -12.23 3.40 4.87
N THR A 9 -12.01 4.71 4.72
CA THR A 9 -12.33 5.46 3.49
C THR A 9 -11.14 5.62 2.56
N ILE A 10 -9.93 5.20 2.97
CA ILE A 10 -8.74 5.18 2.11
C ILE A 10 -8.55 3.77 1.59
N SER A 11 -8.69 3.60 0.28
CA SER A 11 -8.48 2.34 -0.42
C SER A 11 -7.90 2.59 -1.79
N GLY A 12 -6.95 1.74 -2.21
CA GLY A 12 -6.23 1.90 -3.47
C GLY A 12 -4.79 1.42 -3.41
N TRP A 13 -3.96 1.99 -4.28
CA TRP A 13 -2.55 1.61 -4.46
C TRP A 13 -1.61 2.81 -4.36
N ILE A 14 -0.51 2.65 -3.64
CA ILE A 14 0.68 3.50 -3.78
C ILE A 14 1.62 2.82 -4.77
N GLN A 15 1.96 3.53 -5.86
CA GLN A 15 2.87 3.07 -6.90
C GLN A 15 4.34 3.08 -6.42
N PRO A 16 5.28 2.44 -7.15
CA PRO A 16 6.71 2.46 -6.80
C PRO A 16 7.32 3.86 -6.67
N ASP A 17 6.82 4.86 -7.40
CA ASP A 17 7.25 6.27 -7.30
C ASP A 17 6.55 7.07 -6.17
N GLY A 18 5.67 6.43 -5.41
CA GLY A 18 4.89 7.08 -4.36
C GLY A 18 3.59 7.74 -4.84
N LYS A 19 3.22 7.65 -6.12
CA LYS A 19 1.90 8.16 -6.57
C LYS A 19 0.76 7.35 -5.98
N TRP A 20 -0.27 8.04 -5.53
CA TRP A 20 -1.52 7.44 -5.06
C TRP A 20 -2.50 7.23 -6.20
N HIS A 21 -3.06 6.02 -6.29
CA HIS A 21 -4.15 5.70 -7.19
C HIS A 21 -5.32 5.11 -6.37
N PRO A 22 -6.40 5.89 -6.15
CA PRO A 22 -7.53 5.44 -5.35
C PRO A 22 -8.32 4.34 -6.07
N SER A 23 -8.84 3.40 -5.30
CA SER A 23 -9.84 2.44 -5.79
C SER A 23 -10.71 1.95 -4.66
N ASP A 24 -11.94 1.57 -4.97
CA ASP A 24 -12.77 0.86 -4.02
C ASP A 24 -12.16 -0.51 -3.66
N GLU A 25 -12.47 -1.01 -2.46
CA GLU A 25 -11.86 -2.23 -1.90
C GLU A 25 -12.11 -3.48 -2.76
N TRP A 26 -13.28 -3.55 -3.39
CA TRP A 26 -13.67 -4.63 -4.29
C TRP A 26 -13.04 -4.52 -5.69
N TRP A 27 -12.37 -3.39 -5.97
CA TRP A 27 -11.90 -3.02 -7.31
C TRP A 27 -10.37 -2.87 -7.40
N HIS A 28 -9.62 -3.31 -6.39
CA HIS A 28 -8.14 -3.20 -6.40
C HIS A 28 -7.49 -3.83 -7.63
N ILE A 29 -7.97 -4.99 -8.08
CA ILE A 29 -7.42 -5.66 -9.26
C ILE A 29 -7.78 -4.91 -10.54
N SER A 30 -9.04 -4.48 -10.67
CA SER A 30 -9.48 -3.67 -11.81
C SER A 30 -8.68 -2.38 -11.94
N ALA A 31 -8.34 -1.74 -10.81
CA ALA A 31 -7.47 -0.55 -10.79
C ALA A 31 -6.05 -0.82 -11.33
N ILE A 32 -5.52 -2.04 -11.19
CA ILE A 32 -4.25 -2.43 -11.81
C ILE A 32 -4.38 -2.52 -13.33
N TYR A 33 -5.49 -3.07 -13.84
CA TYR A 33 -5.75 -3.07 -15.27
C TYR A 33 -5.93 -1.66 -15.83
N GLU A 34 -6.64 -0.79 -15.12
CA GLU A 34 -6.78 0.62 -15.49
C GLU A 34 -5.41 1.32 -15.55
N LEU A 35 -4.58 1.16 -14.52
CA LEU A 35 -3.22 1.73 -14.51
C LEU A 35 -2.36 1.22 -15.67
N LYS A 36 -2.50 -0.05 -16.04
CA LYS A 36 -1.82 -0.62 -17.20
C LYS A 36 -2.30 0.05 -18.50
N GLU A 37 -3.60 0.23 -18.67
CA GLU A 37 -4.19 0.89 -19.85
C GLU A 37 -3.78 2.36 -19.95
N LEU A 38 -3.65 3.04 -18.81
CA LEU A 38 -3.13 4.41 -18.71
C LEU A 38 -1.62 4.52 -18.95
N GLY A 39 -0.93 3.41 -19.23
CA GLY A 39 0.50 3.42 -19.57
C GLY A 39 1.43 3.51 -18.37
N CYS A 40 0.98 3.11 -17.16
CA CYS A 40 1.85 3.06 -15.98
C CYS A 40 3.12 2.23 -16.29
N PRO A 41 4.34 2.82 -16.24
CA PRO A 41 5.56 2.18 -16.74
C PRO A 41 5.87 0.84 -16.08
N TYR A 42 5.57 0.71 -14.79
CA TYR A 42 5.81 -0.49 -13.99
C TYR A 42 4.96 -1.70 -14.43
N LEU A 43 3.87 -1.43 -15.16
CA LEU A 43 2.93 -2.45 -15.64
C LEU A 43 3.10 -2.77 -17.14
N GLN A 44 4.08 -2.15 -17.81
CA GLN A 44 4.28 -2.33 -19.25
C GLN A 44 5.24 -3.45 -19.63
N ASP A 45 6.02 -3.96 -18.67
CA ASP A 45 6.94 -5.07 -18.92
C ASP A 45 6.22 -6.34 -19.38
N THR A 46 6.90 -7.13 -20.21
CA THR A 46 6.38 -8.36 -20.84
C THR A 46 5.96 -9.39 -19.79
N VAL A 47 6.72 -9.56 -18.70
CA VAL A 47 6.39 -10.50 -17.62
C VAL A 47 5.12 -10.05 -16.91
N THR A 48 5.04 -8.76 -16.57
CA THR A 48 3.84 -8.18 -15.93
C THR A 48 2.61 -8.33 -16.82
N LYS A 49 2.73 -8.05 -18.12
CA LYS A 49 1.63 -8.22 -19.08
C LYS A 49 1.14 -9.65 -19.15
N LYS A 50 2.05 -10.63 -19.16
CA LYS A 50 1.71 -12.05 -19.16
C LYS A 50 0.97 -12.47 -17.89
N ILE A 51 1.47 -12.08 -16.72
CA ILE A 51 0.82 -12.39 -15.43
C ILE A 51 -0.58 -11.79 -15.36
N LEU A 52 -0.75 -10.55 -15.83
CA LEU A 52 -2.07 -9.92 -15.90
C LEU A 52 -3.00 -10.62 -16.91
N GLN A 53 -2.49 -11.16 -18.02
CA GLN A 53 -3.30 -11.93 -18.97
C GLN A 53 -3.77 -13.27 -18.42
N GLU A 54 -3.00 -13.92 -17.52
CA GLU A 54 -3.40 -15.17 -16.88
C GLU A 54 -4.64 -15.01 -15.96
N GLY A 55 -4.90 -13.80 -15.45
CA GLY A 55 -6.10 -13.48 -14.68
C GLY A 55 -6.15 -14.04 -13.25
N ASP A 56 -5.10 -14.74 -12.80
CA ASP A 56 -5.02 -15.29 -11.43
C ASP A 56 -4.76 -14.16 -10.42
N GLU A 57 -5.79 -13.79 -9.66
CA GLU A 57 -5.70 -12.68 -8.71
C GLU A 57 -4.61 -12.85 -7.65
N ILE A 58 -4.34 -14.08 -7.18
CA ILE A 58 -3.35 -14.31 -6.14
C ILE A 58 -1.96 -14.05 -6.71
N LYS A 59 -1.69 -14.57 -7.92
CA LYS A 59 -0.44 -14.28 -8.63
C LYS A 59 -0.29 -12.81 -8.95
N ILE A 60 -1.37 -12.14 -9.38
CA ILE A 60 -1.35 -10.71 -9.68
C ILE A 60 -1.02 -9.91 -8.41
N LYS A 61 -1.74 -10.12 -7.29
CA LYS A 61 -1.48 -9.41 -6.03
C LYS A 61 -0.04 -9.58 -5.57
N LYS A 62 0.47 -10.81 -5.64
CA LYS A 62 1.86 -11.12 -5.29
C LYS A 62 2.84 -10.40 -6.21
N HIS A 63 2.70 -10.54 -7.53
CA HIS A 63 3.58 -9.92 -8.52
C HIS A 63 3.60 -8.40 -8.40
N ILE A 64 2.42 -7.79 -8.26
CA ILE A 64 2.26 -6.33 -8.11
C ILE A 64 2.94 -5.83 -6.83
N SER A 65 2.85 -6.59 -5.73
CA SER A 65 3.58 -6.32 -4.49
C SER A 65 5.10 -6.47 -4.65
N ASP A 66 5.55 -7.45 -5.44
CA ASP A 66 6.96 -7.74 -5.71
C ASP A 66 7.62 -6.65 -6.57
N ILE A 67 6.91 -6.09 -7.55
CA ILE A 67 7.37 -4.91 -8.32
C ILE A 67 7.25 -3.60 -7.53
N GLY A 68 6.75 -3.67 -6.29
CA GLY A 68 6.82 -2.58 -5.32
C GLY A 68 5.55 -1.77 -5.14
N PHE A 69 4.39 -2.20 -5.63
CA PHE A 69 3.13 -1.53 -5.28
C PHE A 69 2.73 -1.85 -3.83
N ILE A 70 2.07 -0.89 -3.18
CA ILE A 70 1.52 -1.05 -1.85
C ILE A 70 0.01 -0.89 -1.94
N LYS A 71 -0.72 -1.94 -1.57
CA LYS A 71 -2.16 -1.93 -1.40
C LYS A 71 -2.52 -1.29 -0.06
N ILE A 72 -3.52 -0.42 -0.09
CA ILE A 72 -4.21 0.07 1.11
C ILE A 72 -5.68 -0.37 1.00
N SER A 73 -6.17 -1.05 2.03
CA SER A 73 -7.57 -1.44 2.20
C SER A 73 -8.07 -1.03 3.60
N ARG A 74 -9.36 -1.22 3.90
CA ARG A 74 -10.17 -0.56 4.95
C ARG A 74 -9.63 -0.47 6.39
N ALA A 75 -8.48 -1.03 6.70
CA ALA A 75 -7.68 -0.72 7.88
C ALA A 75 -6.30 -1.35 7.74
N GLN A 76 -5.82 -1.61 6.53
CA GLN A 76 -4.66 -2.46 6.30
C GLN A 76 -3.78 -1.91 5.19
N VAL A 77 -2.49 -1.92 5.44
CA VAL A 77 -1.44 -1.72 4.44
C VAL A 77 -0.80 -3.06 4.14
N ASP A 78 -0.78 -3.43 2.86
CA ASP A 78 -0.14 -4.63 2.33
C ASP A 78 0.79 -4.24 1.17
N GLY A 79 1.95 -4.88 1.07
CA GLY A 79 2.97 -4.56 0.06
C GLY A 79 4.26 -4.03 0.66
N ASN A 80 5.37 -4.26 -0.04
CA ASN A 80 6.71 -3.99 0.46
C ASN A 80 7.01 -2.51 0.45
N ILE A 81 6.92 -1.86 1.62
CA ILE A 81 7.32 -0.46 1.73
C ILE A 81 8.83 -0.37 1.53
N SER A 82 9.23 0.07 0.34
CA SER A 82 10.60 -0.10 -0.14
C SER A 82 11.39 1.21 -0.22
N ASN A 83 10.71 2.34 -0.36
CA ASN A 83 11.37 3.63 -0.54
C ASN A 83 10.68 4.79 0.19
N ILE A 84 11.41 5.91 0.27
CA ILE A 84 11.02 7.11 1.00
C ILE A 84 9.78 7.80 0.40
N ALA A 85 9.63 7.79 -0.93
CA ALA A 85 8.49 8.43 -1.60
C ALA A 85 7.16 7.75 -1.21
N GLN A 86 7.15 6.42 -1.20
CA GLN A 86 5.99 5.64 -0.77
C GLN A 86 5.63 5.85 0.70
N LEU A 87 6.64 6.02 1.55
CA LEU A 87 6.45 6.29 2.97
C LEU A 87 5.84 7.66 3.23
N PHE A 88 6.28 8.68 2.50
CA PHE A 88 5.67 10.01 2.54
C PHE A 88 4.24 9.97 2.01
N ALA A 89 3.99 9.25 0.92
CA ALA A 89 2.64 9.08 0.39
C ALA A 89 1.71 8.45 1.44
N LEU A 90 2.16 7.39 2.12
CA LEU A 90 1.40 6.75 3.21
C LEU A 90 1.13 7.73 4.37
N GLN A 91 2.15 8.46 4.84
CA GLN A 91 1.96 9.46 5.91
C GLN A 91 0.98 10.56 5.50
N ASN A 92 1.08 11.07 4.28
CA ASN A 92 0.19 12.10 3.76
C ASN A 92 -1.25 11.60 3.68
N LEU A 93 -1.48 10.38 3.18
CA LEU A 93 -2.81 9.77 3.14
C LEU A 93 -3.40 9.63 4.55
N LEU A 94 -2.63 9.09 5.49
CA LEU A 94 -3.11 8.87 6.86
C LEU A 94 -3.31 10.18 7.65
N SER A 95 -2.63 11.27 7.27
CA SER A 95 -2.83 12.59 7.88
C SER A 95 -4.24 13.14 7.69
N LEU A 96 -5.00 12.58 6.75
CA LEU A 96 -6.38 12.93 6.47
C LEU A 96 -7.37 12.19 7.41
N CYS A 97 -6.92 11.11 8.04
CA CYS A 97 -7.74 10.28 8.92
C CYS A 97 -7.74 10.77 10.37
N ASN A 98 -8.62 10.19 11.19
CA ASN A 98 -8.61 10.43 12.63
C ASN A 98 -7.31 9.89 13.26
N PRO A 99 -6.50 10.71 13.94
CA PRO A 99 -5.22 10.29 14.52
C PRO A 99 -5.34 9.18 15.59
N ASP A 100 -6.49 9.02 16.21
CA ASP A 100 -6.75 7.98 17.22
C ASP A 100 -7.11 6.62 16.62
N GLU A 101 -7.43 6.55 15.32
CA GLU A 101 -7.65 5.29 14.62
C GLU A 101 -6.34 4.49 14.45
N GLU A 102 -6.49 3.18 14.34
CA GLU A 102 -5.40 2.25 14.09
C GLU A 102 -5.43 1.74 12.66
N ILE A 103 -4.24 1.49 12.12
CA ILE A 103 -4.05 0.80 10.84
C ILE A 103 -3.19 -0.43 11.06
N GLY A 104 -3.65 -1.55 10.52
CA GLY A 104 -2.91 -2.79 10.41
C GLY A 104 -1.84 -2.69 9.33
N ILE A 105 -0.64 -3.16 9.65
CA ILE A 105 0.44 -3.34 8.68
C ILE A 105 0.71 -4.84 8.60
N LEU A 106 0.53 -5.42 7.41
CA LEU A 106 0.83 -6.83 7.19
C LEU A 106 2.33 -7.00 6.97
N GLY A 107 3.01 -7.65 7.92
CA GLY A 107 4.42 -8.00 7.83
C GLY A 107 4.69 -9.09 6.79
N ASN A 108 5.96 -9.21 6.37
CA ASN A 108 6.35 -10.18 5.34
C ASN A 108 6.21 -11.65 5.78
N ASN A 109 6.11 -11.89 7.09
CA ASN A 109 5.84 -13.20 7.69
C ASN A 109 4.34 -13.50 7.86
N GLY A 110 3.46 -12.63 7.36
CA GLY A 110 2.00 -12.77 7.50
C GLY A 110 1.44 -12.27 8.84
N VAL A 111 2.27 -11.67 9.72
CA VAL A 111 1.80 -11.10 10.99
C VAL A 111 1.20 -9.71 10.76
N LEU A 112 -0.04 -9.51 11.20
CA LEU A 112 -0.70 -8.21 11.20
C LEU A 112 -0.38 -7.44 12.48
N LYS A 113 0.14 -6.21 12.36
CA LYS A 113 0.39 -5.32 13.51
C LYS A 113 -0.40 -4.04 13.38
N ASN A 114 -1.24 -3.74 14.38
CA ASN A 114 -2.00 -2.50 14.43
C ASN A 114 -1.16 -1.38 15.04
N ILE A 115 -1.17 -0.21 14.41
CA ILE A 115 -0.44 0.98 14.83
C ILE A 115 -1.37 2.18 14.74
N ARG A 116 -1.44 2.99 15.81
CA ARG A 116 -2.17 4.26 15.79
C ARG A 116 -1.61 5.20 14.73
N ILE A 117 -2.48 5.83 13.96
CA ILE A 117 -2.11 6.80 12.92
C ILE A 117 -1.27 7.94 13.49
N ALA A 118 -1.62 8.46 14.66
CA ALA A 118 -0.85 9.50 15.32
C ALA A 118 0.64 9.14 15.51
N ARG A 119 0.95 7.85 15.71
CA ARG A 119 2.35 7.40 15.81
C ARG A 119 3.04 7.44 14.45
N ILE A 120 2.36 7.00 13.39
CA ILE A 120 2.88 7.01 12.02
C ILE A 120 3.18 8.44 11.55
N MET A 121 2.28 9.39 11.85
CA MET A 121 2.42 10.80 11.49
C MET A 121 3.59 11.50 12.21
N LYS A 122 3.91 11.08 13.45
CA LYS A 122 4.98 11.69 14.26
C LYS A 122 6.39 11.20 13.89
N LEU A 123 6.52 10.24 12.97
CA LEU A 123 7.82 9.70 12.57
C LEU A 123 8.59 10.72 11.71
N LYS A 124 9.66 11.28 12.29
CA LYS A 124 10.60 12.19 11.60
C LYS A 124 11.38 11.51 10.47
N ASN A 125 11.63 10.21 10.60
CA ASN A 125 12.21 9.37 9.55
C ASN A 125 11.20 8.26 9.21
N PRO A 126 10.41 8.43 8.13
CA PRO A 126 9.40 7.47 7.74
C PRO A 126 9.98 6.08 7.44
N GLY A 127 11.28 5.99 7.10
CA GLY A 127 12.01 4.74 6.85
C GLY A 127 11.88 3.70 7.97
N ILE A 128 11.57 4.14 9.19
CA ILE A 128 11.29 3.26 10.34
C ILE A 128 10.07 2.36 10.09
N LEU A 129 9.05 2.81 9.34
CA LEU A 129 7.89 1.99 8.99
C LEU A 129 8.29 0.77 8.12
N SER A 130 9.29 0.95 7.25
CA SER A 130 9.83 -0.17 6.46
C SER A 130 10.52 -1.21 7.34
N LYS A 131 11.15 -0.77 8.44
CA LYS A 131 11.73 -1.67 9.44
C LYS A 131 10.63 -2.43 10.16
N ILE A 132 9.57 -1.77 10.62
CA ILE A 132 8.43 -2.45 11.27
C ILE A 132 7.84 -3.57 10.40
N LYS A 133 7.89 -3.46 9.07
CA LYS A 133 7.45 -4.50 8.15
C LYS A 133 8.45 -5.66 7.97
N LYS A 134 9.76 -5.34 7.91
CA LYS A 134 10.85 -6.31 7.71
C LYS A 134 11.21 -7.06 9.00
N GLU A 135 11.21 -6.32 10.09
CA GLU A 135 11.55 -6.70 11.42
C GLU A 135 10.24 -6.99 12.16
N GLY A 136 9.75 -8.22 12.10
CA GLY A 136 8.94 -8.73 13.21
C GLY A 136 9.79 -8.85 14.48
N LEU A 137 10.54 -7.82 14.87
CA LEU A 137 11.60 -7.91 15.86
C LEU A 137 11.04 -7.73 17.26
N ASN A 138 11.18 -8.81 18.03
CA ASN A 138 11.79 -8.87 19.35
C ASN A 138 11.46 -7.69 20.27
N ASN A 139 10.71 -8.00 21.33
CA ASN A 139 10.20 -7.12 22.39
C ASN A 139 8.89 -6.43 21.98
N THR A 140 7.73 -6.80 22.50
CA THR A 140 7.36 -6.96 23.93
C THR A 140 6.10 -7.81 24.01
#